data_AF-A0A958JH14-F1
#
_entry.id   AF-A0A958JH14-F1
#
_cell.length_a   1.000
_cell.length_b   1.000
_cell.length_c   1.000
_cell.angle_alpha   90.00
_cell.angle_beta   90.00
_cell.angle_gamma   90.00
#
_symmetry.space_group_name_H-M   'P 1'
#
loop_
_entity.id
_entity.type
_entity.pdbx_description
1 polymer ?
#
loop_
_entity_poly.entity_id
_entity_poly.type
_entity_poly.pdbx_seq_one_letter_code
_entity_poly.pdbx_strand_id
1 'polypeptide(L)'
;MRGLFPEFRGIQPYFWELSEGFGECGATLHLIEDERIDAGGVLAQSRFPALPGMSVQLNYYLTCLSASKLLPQCLQQFAQGNLAAKAQDPDAGAYYRWPDSAAFDRLYARGYCLVSVRDVWRMLSGHFDSFEASELLSLRAGAS
;
A
#
# COMPACT_ATOMS: atom_id res chain seq x y z
N MET A 1 -4.33 7.69 4.79
CA MET A 1 -3.90 6.95 3.59
C MET A 1 -2.97 5.83 4.01
N ARG A 2 -3.43 4.58 3.97
CA ARG A 2 -2.70 3.40 4.45
C ARG A 2 -3.20 2.16 3.70
N GLY A 3 -2.29 1.33 3.21
CA GLY A 3 -2.52 -0.05 2.74
C GLY A 3 -3.68 -0.31 1.77
N LEU A 4 -3.95 -1.59 1.52
CA LEU A 4 -5.17 -2.06 0.84
C LEU A 4 -6.26 -2.43 1.84
N PHE A 5 -7.35 -1.66 1.88
CA PHE A 5 -8.55 -1.99 2.65
C PHE A 5 -9.59 -2.69 1.79
N PRO A 6 -10.37 -3.62 2.37
CA PRO A 6 -10.41 -4.00 3.78
C PRO A 6 -9.33 -5.01 4.23
N GLU A 7 -8.49 -5.50 3.33
CA GLU A 7 -7.61 -6.65 3.56
C GLU A 7 -6.55 -6.41 4.64
N PHE A 8 -6.01 -5.19 4.74
CA PHE A 8 -4.92 -4.82 5.64
C PHE A 8 -5.25 -3.56 6.45
N ARG A 9 -6.27 -3.63 7.31
CA ARG A 9 -6.57 -2.53 8.25
C ARG A 9 -5.63 -2.54 9.45
N GLY A 10 -5.47 -1.40 10.10
CA GLY A 10 -4.72 -1.28 11.34
C GLY A 10 -3.27 -0.87 11.13
N ILE A 11 -2.36 -1.50 11.88
CA ILE A 11 -0.99 -1.02 12.05
C ILE A 11 -0.07 -1.60 10.98
N GLN A 12 0.74 -0.73 10.34
CA GLN A 12 1.79 -1.10 9.38
C GLN A 12 1.32 -2.01 8.21
N PRO A 13 0.27 -1.65 7.45
CA PRO A 13 -0.24 -2.53 6.41
C PRO A 13 0.79 -2.86 5.31
N TYR A 14 1.68 -1.92 4.99
CA TYR A 14 2.79 -2.14 4.06
C TYR A 14 3.78 -3.25 4.51
N PHE A 15 3.81 -3.61 5.78
CA PHE A 15 4.52 -4.80 6.27
C PHE A 15 3.67 -6.06 6.07
N TRP A 16 2.40 -5.99 6.48
CA TRP A 16 1.48 -7.14 6.46
C TRP A 16 1.15 -7.62 5.05
N GLU A 17 1.03 -6.72 4.09
CA GLU A 17 0.86 -7.03 2.66
C GLU A 17 1.94 -8.00 2.15
N LEU A 18 3.19 -7.79 2.59
CA LEU A 18 4.33 -8.64 2.25
C LEU A 18 4.40 -9.90 3.13
N SER A 19 4.17 -9.76 4.43
CA SER A 19 4.24 -10.87 5.40
C SER A 19 3.18 -11.95 5.12
N GLU A 20 1.96 -11.56 4.76
CA GLU A 20 0.88 -12.49 4.44
C GLU A 20 1.01 -13.06 3.01
N GLY A 21 1.78 -12.39 2.15
CA GLY A 21 2.01 -12.82 0.77
C GLY A 21 0.79 -12.63 -0.13
N PHE A 22 0.08 -11.52 0.05
CA PHE A 22 -1.11 -11.18 -0.73
C PHE A 22 -0.81 -11.01 -2.23
N GLY A 23 0.43 -10.67 -2.57
CA GLY A 23 0.90 -10.49 -3.95
C GLY A 23 0.64 -9.10 -4.52
N GLU A 24 -0.23 -8.32 -3.88
CA GLU A 24 -0.45 -6.90 -4.16
C GLU A 24 -0.17 -6.05 -2.93
N CYS A 25 0.21 -4.81 -3.18
CA CYS A 25 0.36 -3.75 -2.20
C CYS A 25 -0.40 -2.51 -2.68
N GLY A 26 -0.57 -1.52 -1.83
CA GLY A 26 -1.21 -0.30 -2.28
C GLY A 26 -1.55 0.71 -1.21
N ALA A 27 -2.42 1.64 -1.60
CA ALA A 27 -2.84 2.74 -0.76
C ALA A 27 -4.35 2.96 -0.89
N THR A 28 -4.98 3.20 0.24
CA THR A 28 -6.40 3.55 0.34
C THR A 28 -6.54 4.94 0.94
N LEU A 29 -7.31 5.79 0.27
CA LEU A 29 -7.84 7.05 0.82
C LEU A 29 -9.30 6.80 1.20
N HIS A 30 -9.66 7.10 2.45
CA HIS A 30 -10.98 6.84 3.01
C HIS A 30 -11.38 7.98 3.95
N LEU A 31 -12.67 8.04 4.27
CA LEU A 31 -13.22 8.97 5.25
C LEU A 31 -12.90 8.51 6.68
N ILE A 32 -12.83 9.47 7.60
CA ILE A 32 -12.89 9.22 9.03
C ILE A 32 -14.31 9.60 9.45
N GLU A 33 -15.11 8.60 9.81
CA GLU A 33 -16.53 8.77 10.09
C GLU A 33 -16.84 8.69 11.59
N ASP A 34 -16.06 7.91 12.33
CA ASP A 34 -16.20 7.70 13.77
C ASP A 34 -14.85 7.30 14.41
N GLU A 35 -14.89 6.79 15.64
CA GLU A 35 -13.73 6.35 16.42
C GLU A 35 -13.07 5.05 15.91
N ARG A 36 -13.71 4.32 14.99
CA ARG A 36 -13.16 3.08 14.43
C ARG A 36 -12.01 3.38 13.48
N ILE A 37 -10.88 2.71 13.71
CA ILE A 37 -9.66 2.87 12.92
C ILE A 37 -9.86 2.23 11.54
N ASP A 38 -9.51 2.98 10.49
CA ASP A 38 -9.45 2.50 9.10
C ASP A 38 -10.78 1.92 8.55
N ALA A 39 -11.93 2.33 9.09
CA ALA A 39 -13.25 1.74 8.80
C ALA A 39 -14.20 2.58 7.92
N GLY A 40 -13.94 3.88 7.76
CA GLY A 40 -14.85 4.76 7.01
C GLY A 40 -14.83 4.51 5.49
N GLY A 41 -15.80 5.06 4.76
CA GLY A 41 -15.95 4.78 3.32
C GLY A 41 -14.71 5.09 2.48
N VAL A 42 -14.38 4.20 1.55
CA VAL A 42 -13.23 4.33 0.62
C VAL A 42 -13.55 5.35 -0.46
N LEU A 43 -12.72 6.37 -0.59
CA LEU A 43 -12.80 7.41 -1.62
C LEU A 43 -12.05 7.00 -2.88
N ALA A 44 -10.84 6.47 -2.71
CA ALA A 44 -10.01 5.98 -3.80
C ALA A 44 -9.01 4.95 -3.29
N GLN A 45 -8.59 4.05 -4.19
CA GLN A 45 -7.59 3.03 -3.89
C GLN A 45 -6.68 2.83 -5.11
N SER A 46 -5.39 2.65 -4.85
CA SER A 46 -4.39 2.26 -5.84
C SER A 46 -3.81 0.91 -5.46
N ARG A 47 -3.62 0.04 -6.44
CA ARG A 47 -3.00 -1.28 -6.29
C ARG A 47 -1.77 -1.38 -7.17
N PHE A 48 -0.74 -2.05 -6.66
CA PHE A 48 0.45 -2.40 -7.44
C PHE A 48 1.01 -3.75 -6.98
N PRO A 49 1.70 -4.50 -7.86
CA PRO A 49 2.23 -5.81 -7.50
C PRO A 49 3.34 -5.71 -6.45
N ALA A 50 3.35 -6.66 -5.51
CA ALA A 50 4.49 -6.85 -4.61
C ALA A 50 5.71 -7.32 -5.42
N LEU A 51 6.77 -6.52 -5.45
CA LEU A 51 7.97 -6.82 -6.23
C LEU A 51 8.83 -7.87 -5.52
N PRO A 52 9.34 -8.89 -6.22
CA PRO A 52 10.21 -9.90 -5.62
C PRO A 52 11.42 -9.28 -4.89
N GLY A 53 11.60 -9.64 -3.62
CA GLY A 53 12.71 -9.17 -2.80
C GLY A 53 12.71 -7.66 -2.53
N MET A 54 11.56 -6.98 -2.65
CA MET A 54 11.44 -5.60 -2.18
C MET A 54 11.54 -5.53 -0.66
N SER A 55 12.04 -4.40 -0.19
CA SER A 55 12.04 -4.09 1.24
C SER A 55 10.68 -3.54 1.69
N VAL A 56 10.36 -3.76 2.98
CA VAL A 56 9.21 -3.13 3.64
C VAL A 56 9.30 -1.61 3.53
N GLN A 57 10.49 -1.03 3.64
CA GLN A 57 10.72 0.40 3.44
C GLN A 57 10.32 0.85 2.02
N LEU A 58 10.69 0.08 0.99
CA LEU A 58 10.26 0.39 -0.37
C LEU A 58 8.74 0.29 -0.50
N ASN A 59 8.10 -0.72 0.08
CA ASN A 59 6.63 -0.83 0.02
C ASN A 59 5.95 0.36 0.69
N TYR A 60 6.45 0.79 1.85
CA TYR A 60 5.98 2.00 2.52
C TYR A 60 6.12 3.25 1.63
N TYR A 61 7.29 3.42 1.02
CA TYR A 61 7.56 4.55 0.12
C TYR A 61 6.59 4.55 -1.08
N LEU A 62 6.44 3.42 -1.78
CA LEU A 62 5.52 3.30 -2.92
C LEU A 62 4.05 3.47 -2.52
N THR A 63 3.68 3.03 -1.31
CA THR A 63 2.35 3.28 -0.73
C THR A 63 2.10 4.79 -0.60
N CYS A 64 3.04 5.54 0.00
CA CYS A 64 2.91 6.99 0.13
C CYS A 64 2.89 7.70 -1.23
N LEU A 65 3.73 7.26 -2.17
CA LEU A 65 3.80 7.82 -3.51
C LEU A 65 2.51 7.58 -4.30
N SER A 66 1.90 6.40 -4.17
CA SER A 66 0.62 6.11 -4.79
C SER A 66 -0.49 6.95 -4.17
N ALA A 67 -0.48 7.09 -2.85
CA ALA A 67 -1.45 7.88 -2.11
C ALA A 67 -1.42 9.37 -2.48
N SER A 68 -0.22 9.94 -2.70
CA SER A 68 -0.06 11.34 -3.11
C SER A 68 -0.68 11.64 -4.49
N LYS A 69 -0.83 10.62 -5.34
CA LYS A 69 -1.52 10.73 -6.64
C LYS A 69 -3.04 10.64 -6.51
N LEU A 70 -3.56 9.88 -5.55
CA LEU A 70 -5.00 9.76 -5.30
C LEU A 70 -5.61 11.03 -4.69
N LEU A 71 -4.87 11.69 -3.80
CA LEU A 71 -5.40 12.82 -3.03
C LEU A 71 -5.84 14.01 -3.91
N PRO A 72 -5.06 14.50 -4.89
CA PRO A 72 -5.50 15.58 -5.78
C PRO A 72 -6.78 15.25 -6.56
N GLN A 73 -6.92 13.99 -7.00
CA GLN A 73 -8.12 13.53 -7.71
C GLN A 73 -9.35 13.60 -6.82
N CYS A 74 -9.23 13.13 -5.57
CA CYS A 74 -10.32 13.21 -4.59
C CYS A 74 -10.67 14.65 -4.21
N LEU A 75 -9.66 15.53 -4.05
CA LEU A 75 -9.88 16.95 -3.79
C LEU A 75 -10.59 17.65 -4.95
N GLN A 76 -10.26 17.29 -6.19
CA GLN A 76 -10.95 17.80 -7.37
C GLN A 76 -12.42 17.35 -7.41
N GLN A 77 -12.69 16.07 -7.16
CA GLN A 77 -14.06 15.55 -7.08
C GLN A 77 -14.85 16.21 -5.95
N PHE A 78 -14.20 16.45 -4.80
CA PHE A 78 -14.79 17.16 -3.67
C PHE A 78 -15.19 18.59 -4.06
N ALA A 79 -14.28 19.34 -4.69
CA ALA A 79 -14.54 20.71 -5.13
C ALA A 79 -15.69 20.80 -6.15
N GLN A 80 -15.94 19.74 -6.90
CA GLN A 80 -17.03 19.63 -7.88
C GLN A 80 -18.36 19.12 -7.27
N GLY A 81 -18.38 18.74 -5.98
CA GLY A 81 -19.55 18.14 -5.35
C GLY A 81 -19.84 16.69 -5.77
N ASN A 82 -18.86 16.02 -6.39
CA ASN A 82 -19.01 14.68 -6.96
C ASN A 82 -18.26 13.59 -6.16
N LEU A 83 -17.64 13.94 -5.02
CA LEU A 83 -16.92 12.97 -4.20
C LEU A 83 -17.91 11.98 -3.58
N ALA A 84 -17.74 10.70 -3.91
CA ALA A 84 -18.54 9.61 -3.37
C ALA A 84 -17.62 8.59 -2.69
N ALA A 85 -17.99 8.19 -1.47
CA ALA A 85 -17.31 7.13 -0.73
C ALA A 85 -18.04 5.79 -0.91
N LYS A 86 -17.29 4.72 -1.15
CA LYS A 86 -17.80 3.36 -1.13
C LYS A 86 -17.73 2.81 0.30
N ALA A 87 -18.86 2.38 0.85
CA ALA A 87 -18.88 1.74 2.16
C ALA A 87 -17.97 0.50 2.19
N GLN A 88 -17.25 0.34 3.30
CA GLN A 88 -16.48 -0.88 3.58
C GLN A 88 -17.40 -1.93 4.21
N ASP A 89 -17.15 -3.20 3.88
CA ASP A 89 -17.72 -4.33 4.62
C ASP A 89 -16.92 -4.50 5.93
N PRO A 90 -17.55 -4.36 7.11
CA PRO A 90 -16.86 -4.52 8.39
C PRO A 90 -16.32 -5.94 8.60
N ASP A 91 -17.00 -6.95 8.04
CA ASP A 91 -16.67 -8.37 8.24
C ASP A 91 -15.66 -8.90 7.20
N ALA A 92 -15.35 -8.11 6.17
CA ALA A 92 -14.35 -8.45 5.16
C ALA A 92 -12.91 -8.09 5.60
N GLY A 93 -11.93 -8.82 5.09
CA GLY A 93 -10.51 -8.54 5.31
C GLY A 93 -10.04 -8.82 6.73
N ALA A 94 -8.99 -8.14 7.18
CA ALA A 94 -8.37 -8.38 8.48
C ALA A 94 -7.90 -7.08 9.15
N TYR A 95 -7.84 -7.13 10.48
CA TYR A 95 -7.30 -6.04 11.29
C TYR A 95 -5.99 -6.48 11.95
N TYR A 96 -4.92 -5.79 11.62
CA TYR A 96 -3.58 -6.12 12.09
C TYR A 96 -3.09 -5.17 13.19
N ARG A 97 -2.36 -5.76 14.13
CA ARG A 97 -1.66 -5.03 15.20
C ARG A 97 -0.18 -4.87 14.82
N TRP A 98 0.63 -4.40 15.76
CA TRP A 98 2.07 -4.37 15.58
C TRP A 98 2.60 -5.77 15.22
N PRO A 99 3.49 -5.92 14.22
CA PRO A 99 4.06 -7.20 13.85
C PRO A 99 4.76 -7.91 15.02
N ASP A 100 4.40 -9.17 15.24
CA ASP A 100 5.10 -10.06 16.18
C ASP A 100 6.23 -10.82 15.49
N SER A 101 7.03 -11.55 16.26
CA SER A 101 8.16 -12.34 15.73
C SER A 101 7.75 -13.31 14.62
N ALA A 102 6.58 -13.94 14.75
CA ALA A 102 6.08 -14.86 13.73
C ALA A 102 5.77 -14.15 12.40
N ALA A 103 5.31 -12.90 12.45
CA ALA A 103 5.09 -12.07 11.27
C ALA A 103 6.41 -11.69 10.58
N PHE A 104 7.48 -11.45 11.34
CA PHE A 104 8.82 -11.27 10.77
C PHE A 104 9.35 -12.55 10.14
N ASP A 105 9.17 -13.71 10.79
CA ASP A 105 9.57 -15.00 10.21
C ASP A 105 8.87 -15.26 8.88
N ARG A 106 7.57 -14.97 8.79
CA ARG A 106 6.80 -15.06 7.54
C ARG A 106 7.30 -14.12 6.45
N LEU A 107 7.66 -12.89 6.82
CA LEU A 107 8.22 -11.90 5.89
C LEU A 107 9.53 -12.40 5.28
N TYR A 108 10.47 -12.85 6.12
CA TYR A 108 11.78 -13.31 5.69
C TYR A 108 11.71 -14.62 4.91
N ALA A 109 10.85 -15.57 5.33
CA ALA A 109 10.62 -16.82 4.61
C ALA A 109 10.07 -16.59 3.18
N ARG A 110 9.38 -15.48 2.94
CA ARG A 110 8.90 -15.06 1.61
C ARG A 110 9.94 -14.30 0.78
N GLY A 111 11.16 -14.13 1.29
CA GLY A 111 12.25 -13.49 0.58
C GLY A 111 12.23 -11.96 0.62
N TYR A 112 11.41 -11.36 1.48
CA TYR A 112 11.41 -9.92 1.72
C TYR A 112 12.37 -9.55 2.84
N CYS A 113 12.68 -8.26 2.97
CA CYS A 113 13.53 -7.71 4.02
C CYS A 113 12.95 -6.39 4.55
N LEU A 114 13.44 -5.89 5.67
CA LEU A 114 12.96 -4.60 6.21
C LEU A 114 13.49 -3.42 5.40
N VAL A 115 14.78 -3.45 5.06
CA VAL A 115 15.52 -2.42 4.35
C VAL A 115 16.47 -3.09 3.38
N SER A 116 16.62 -2.49 2.19
CA SER A 116 17.54 -2.93 1.14
C SER A 116 18.33 -1.73 0.63
N VAL A 117 19.66 -1.83 0.61
CA VAL A 117 20.53 -0.77 0.06
C VAL A 117 20.20 -0.50 -1.41
N ARG A 118 19.89 -1.55 -2.18
CA ARG A 118 19.44 -1.44 -3.58
C ARG A 118 18.18 -0.59 -3.69
N ASP A 119 17.21 -0.80 -2.80
CA ASP A 119 15.95 -0.09 -2.84
C ASP A 119 16.11 1.36 -2.38
N VAL A 120 16.91 1.58 -1.33
CA VAL A 120 17.29 2.93 -0.87
C VAL A 120 17.97 3.70 -1.99
N TRP A 121 18.92 3.09 -2.69
CA TRP A 121 19.56 3.73 -3.84
C TRP A 121 18.55 4.10 -4.92
N ARG A 122 17.64 3.19 -5.30
CA ARG A 122 16.58 3.47 -6.29
C ARG A 122 15.67 4.62 -5.87
N MET A 123 15.29 4.69 -4.59
CA MET A 123 14.49 5.81 -4.06
C MET A 123 15.25 7.13 -4.17
N LEU A 124 16.53 7.17 -3.79
CA LEU A 124 17.34 8.38 -3.80
C LEU A 124 17.77 8.83 -5.20
N SER A 125 17.88 7.89 -6.15
CA SER A 125 18.25 8.18 -7.53
C SER A 125 17.06 8.66 -8.39
N GLY A 126 15.89 8.90 -7.80
CA GLY A 126 14.68 9.31 -8.52
C GLY A 126 14.09 8.22 -9.41
N HIS A 127 14.42 6.94 -9.19
CA HIS A 127 13.96 5.84 -10.04
C HIS A 127 12.43 5.68 -10.05
N PHE A 128 11.76 6.27 -9.06
CA PHE A 128 10.31 6.23 -8.89
C PHE A 128 9.67 7.61 -9.12
N ASP A 129 10.39 8.61 -9.61
CA ASP A 129 9.83 9.97 -9.82
C ASP A 129 8.71 9.96 -10.88
N SER A 130 8.79 9.04 -11.84
CA SER A 130 7.73 8.79 -12.83
C SER A 130 6.80 7.63 -12.44
N PHE A 131 6.89 7.09 -11.23
CA PHE A 131 6.21 5.85 -10.83
C PHE A 131 4.71 5.89 -11.07
N GLU A 132 4.22 5.28 -12.14
CA GLU A 132 2.80 4.95 -12.27
C GLU A 132 2.55 3.52 -11.77
N ALA A 133 1.52 3.32 -10.96
CA ALA A 133 1.17 1.98 -10.46
C ALA A 133 0.92 0.98 -11.61
N SER A 134 0.49 1.48 -12.78
CA SER A 134 0.34 0.73 -14.03
C SER A 134 1.66 0.34 -14.72
N GLU A 135 2.77 1.04 -14.47
CA GLU A 135 4.06 0.81 -15.15
C GLU A 135 4.88 -0.33 -14.53
N LEU A 136 4.60 -0.73 -13.28
CA LEU A 136 5.32 -1.81 -12.58
C LEU A 136 5.21 -3.18 -13.26
N LEU A 137 4.21 -3.40 -14.12
CA LEU A 137 4.09 -4.62 -14.91
C LEU A 137 5.27 -4.79 -15.90
N SER A 138 5.87 -3.69 -16.36
CA SER A 138 7.01 -3.72 -17.29
C SER A 138 8.33 -4.16 -16.64
N LEU A 139 8.50 -3.97 -15.33
CA LEU A 139 9.69 -4.39 -14.58
C LEU A 139 9.80 -5.91 -14.40
N ARG A 140 8.71 -6.67 -14.64
CA ARG A 140 8.76 -8.14 -14.71
C ARG A 140 9.45 -8.65 -15.98
N ALA A 141 9.49 -7.87 -17.06
CA ALA A 141 10.00 -8.32 -18.35
C ALA A 141 11.51 -8.10 -18.56
N GLY A 142 12.18 -7.35 -17.65
CA GLY A 142 13.60 -7.02 -17.76
C GLY A 142 14.54 -7.86 -16.90
N ALA A 143 14.05 -8.90 -16.23
CA ALA A 143 14.85 -9.85 -15.46
C ALA A 143 14.70 -11.24 -16.08
N SER A 144 15.34 -11.43 -17.23
CA SER A 144 15.64 -12.72 -17.86
C SER A 144 17.14 -12.86 -18.02
#